data_AF-A0A1N7PJU8-F1
#
_entry.id   AF-A0A1N7PJU8-F1
#
_cell.length_a   1.000
_cell.length_b   1.000
_cell.length_c   1.000
_cell.angle_alpha   90.00
_cell.angle_beta   90.00
_cell.angle_gamma   90.00
#
_symmetry.space_group_name_H-M   'P 1'
#
loop_
_entity.id
_entity.type
_entity.pdbx_description
1 polymer ?
#
loop_
_entity_poly.entity_id
_entity_poly.type
_entity_poly.pdbx_seq_one_letter_code
_entity_poly.pdbx_strand_id
1 'polypeptide(L)'
;IKLIDFTGNTPFGNWLEANCTQAQVYTEKAGVNTVIIDSTDDYKGMLRNLSFTLSLYSGQMCTTPQDIFISKDGIETDQGHKSFDDVATDIATAVSKFLSDPERAAMVLGAIQAQVTAERIDNSKTLGTVLRASETLTHPHFPNARVRSPLLMSIDAAQQDTYMQELFGPISFVVKTDNTAHSIALATQAVKQHGAITLGCYASNDSVLEQIEEAALDGGVALSCNLTGGVFVNQSAAFSDFHATGCNPAANACLSDLAYVANRFRVVQSRRHAK
;
A
#
# COMPACT_ATOMS: atom_id res chain seq x y z
N ILE A 1 -13.59 20.69 -22.32
CA ILE A 1 -13.07 20.30 -20.99
C ILE A 1 -11.68 20.92 -20.80
N LYS A 2 -11.41 21.57 -19.66
CA LYS A 2 -10.12 22.26 -19.38
C LYS A 2 -9.38 21.72 -18.15
N LEU A 3 -10.07 20.95 -17.32
CA LEU A 3 -9.57 20.29 -16.12
C LEU A 3 -10.14 18.87 -16.11
N ILE A 4 -9.32 17.89 -15.74
CA ILE A 4 -9.70 16.49 -15.53
C ILE A 4 -9.06 16.06 -14.22
N ASP A 5 -9.87 15.61 -13.26
CA ASP A 5 -9.41 14.91 -12.06
C ASP A 5 -9.87 13.46 -12.20
N PHE A 6 -8.92 12.53 -12.18
CA PHE A 6 -9.14 11.12 -12.45
C PHE A 6 -8.59 10.25 -11.32
N THR A 7 -9.37 9.24 -10.91
CA THR A 7 -8.92 8.17 -10.03
C THR A 7 -9.27 6.83 -10.66
N GLY A 8 -8.29 5.95 -10.84
CA GLY A 8 -8.54 4.62 -11.40
C GLY A 8 -7.29 3.88 -11.86
N ASN A 9 -7.42 3.05 -12.89
CA ASN A 9 -6.31 2.21 -13.35
C ASN A 9 -5.22 3.03 -14.08
N THR A 10 -3.98 2.58 -13.95
CA THR A 10 -2.80 3.22 -14.55
C THR A 10 -2.87 3.36 -16.07
N PRO A 11 -3.29 2.35 -16.86
CA PRO A 11 -3.39 2.49 -18.32
C PRO A 11 -4.29 3.64 -18.76
N PHE A 12 -5.46 3.82 -18.13
CA PHE A 12 -6.38 4.89 -18.50
C PHE A 12 -5.94 6.25 -17.99
N GLY A 13 -5.34 6.34 -16.79
CA GLY A 13 -4.73 7.57 -16.29
C GLY A 13 -3.63 8.09 -17.23
N ASN A 14 -2.70 7.20 -17.61
CA ASN A 14 -1.64 7.52 -18.57
C ASN A 14 -2.20 7.93 -19.93
N TRP A 15 -3.30 7.29 -20.38
CA TRP A 15 -3.97 7.68 -21.60
C TRP A 15 -4.53 9.10 -21.51
N LEU A 16 -5.17 9.48 -20.39
CA LEU A 16 -5.69 10.83 -20.19
C LEU A 16 -4.55 11.86 -20.23
N GLU A 17 -3.45 11.60 -19.52
CA GLU A 17 -2.27 12.47 -19.48
C GLU A 17 -1.67 12.69 -20.88
N ALA A 18 -1.55 11.63 -21.68
CA ALA A 18 -0.95 11.70 -23.01
C ALA A 18 -1.87 12.30 -24.08
N ASN A 19 -3.20 12.13 -23.97
CA ASN A 19 -4.14 12.44 -25.05
C ASN A 19 -5.00 13.67 -24.80
N CYS A 20 -5.27 14.05 -23.55
CA CYS A 20 -6.10 15.21 -23.23
C CYS A 20 -5.30 16.51 -23.16
N THR A 21 -4.49 16.80 -24.18
CA THR A 21 -3.53 17.92 -24.21
C THR A 21 -4.19 19.31 -24.09
N GLN A 22 -5.50 19.41 -24.30
CA GLN A 22 -6.30 20.62 -24.10
C GLN A 22 -6.64 20.94 -22.62
N ALA A 23 -6.39 20.02 -21.69
CA ALA A 23 -6.76 20.09 -20.28
C ALA A 23 -5.55 19.90 -19.35
N GLN A 24 -5.64 20.43 -18.14
CA GLN A 24 -4.77 19.97 -17.05
C GLN A 24 -5.36 18.67 -16.50
N VAL A 25 -4.56 17.63 -16.45
CA VAL A 25 -4.97 16.29 -16.04
C VAL A 25 -4.28 15.97 -14.72
N TYR A 26 -5.07 15.73 -13.68
CA TYR A 26 -4.62 15.29 -12.36
C TYR A 26 -5.07 13.84 -12.18
N THR A 27 -4.15 12.94 -11.86
CA THR A 27 -4.41 11.50 -11.81
C THR A 27 -3.96 10.90 -10.49
N GLU A 28 -4.83 10.11 -9.89
CA GLU A 28 -4.55 9.08 -8.89
C GLU A 28 -4.68 7.71 -9.58
N LYS A 29 -3.59 6.95 -9.63
CA LYS A 29 -3.46 5.69 -10.36
C LYS A 29 -3.12 4.54 -9.38
N ALA A 30 -2.91 3.35 -9.93
CA ALA A 30 -2.44 2.20 -9.16
C ALA A 30 -0.96 2.35 -8.79
N GLY A 31 -0.56 1.70 -7.69
CA GLY A 31 0.82 1.61 -7.23
C GLY A 31 1.03 0.38 -6.37
N VAL A 32 2.29 0.04 -6.12
CA VAL A 32 2.72 -1.07 -5.28
C VAL A 32 3.19 -0.50 -3.95
N ASN A 33 2.29 -0.42 -2.98
CA ASN A 33 2.65 0.01 -1.63
C ASN A 33 3.44 -1.06 -0.92
N THR A 34 4.42 -0.64 -0.13
CA THR A 34 5.44 -1.55 0.42
C THR A 34 5.58 -1.40 1.93
N VAL A 35 6.05 -2.46 2.58
CA VAL A 35 6.50 -2.46 3.97
C VAL A 35 7.88 -3.13 4.03
N ILE A 36 8.82 -2.52 4.73
CA ILE A 36 10.13 -3.13 5.03
C ILE A 36 10.15 -3.53 6.50
N ILE A 37 10.47 -4.80 6.80
CA ILE A 37 10.65 -5.28 8.17
C ILE A 37 12.12 -5.67 8.36
N ASP A 38 12.86 -4.83 9.08
CA ASP A 38 14.25 -5.05 9.51
C ASP A 38 14.30 -5.62 10.94
N SER A 39 13.62 -4.95 11.87
CA SER A 39 13.55 -5.34 13.28
C SER A 39 12.35 -4.66 13.97
N THR A 40 12.04 -5.04 15.21
CA THR A 40 10.98 -4.38 15.99
C THR A 40 11.18 -4.53 17.49
N ASP A 41 10.78 -3.54 18.28
CA ASP A 41 10.77 -3.56 19.74
C ASP A 41 9.39 -3.92 20.34
N ASP A 42 8.37 -4.08 19.49
CA ASP A 42 7.04 -4.57 19.86
C ASP A 42 6.50 -5.50 18.75
N TYR A 43 6.99 -6.74 18.75
CA TYR A 43 6.61 -7.74 17.76
C TYR A 43 5.11 -8.01 17.76
N LYS A 44 4.46 -8.04 18.93
CA LYS A 44 3.01 -8.25 19.02
C LYS A 44 2.23 -7.05 18.49
N GLY A 45 2.68 -5.83 18.77
CA GLY A 45 2.10 -4.60 18.25
C GLY A 45 2.21 -4.51 16.74
N MET A 46 3.38 -4.83 16.17
CA MET A 46 3.59 -4.93 14.73
C MET A 46 2.62 -5.91 14.07
N LEU A 47 2.53 -7.15 14.58
CA LEU A 47 1.62 -8.16 14.04
C LEU A 47 0.15 -7.71 14.13
N ARG A 48 -0.24 -7.08 15.24
CA ARG A 48 -1.60 -6.52 15.41
C ARG A 48 -1.86 -5.40 14.40
N ASN A 49 -0.92 -4.49 14.20
CA ASN A 49 -1.06 -3.38 13.26
C ASN A 49 -1.20 -3.90 11.82
N LEU A 50 -0.27 -4.78 11.39
CA LEU A 50 -0.32 -5.41 10.08
C LEU A 50 -1.63 -6.21 9.87
N SER A 51 -2.12 -6.90 10.91
CA SER A 51 -3.37 -7.67 10.79
C SER A 51 -4.57 -6.80 10.45
N PHE A 52 -4.63 -5.58 11.00
CA PHE A 52 -5.67 -4.60 10.68
C PHE A 52 -5.43 -3.96 9.31
N THR A 53 -4.21 -3.49 9.06
CA THR A 53 -3.75 -2.86 7.80
C THR A 53 -4.12 -3.69 6.58
N LEU A 54 -3.88 -5.01 6.62
CA LEU A 54 -4.16 -5.93 5.51
C LEU A 54 -5.64 -6.35 5.42
N SER A 55 -6.40 -6.19 6.51
CA SER A 55 -7.82 -6.55 6.56
C SER A 55 -8.73 -5.38 6.22
N LEU A 56 -8.29 -4.14 6.42
CA LEU A 56 -9.12 -2.96 6.28
C LEU A 56 -9.68 -2.84 4.86
N TYR A 57 -11.01 -2.82 4.76
CA TYR A 57 -11.75 -2.82 3.50
C TYR A 57 -11.32 -3.93 2.51
N SER A 58 -10.91 -5.09 3.04
CA SER A 58 -10.35 -6.19 2.24
C SER A 58 -9.24 -5.69 1.29
N GLY A 59 -8.34 -4.85 1.79
CA GLY A 59 -7.19 -4.35 1.02
C GLY A 59 -7.56 -3.56 -0.25
N GLN A 60 -8.80 -3.09 -0.36
CA GLN A 60 -9.26 -2.31 -1.53
C GLN A 60 -8.99 -0.81 -1.37
N MET A 61 -8.15 -0.41 -0.41
CA MET A 61 -7.66 0.96 -0.29
C MET A 61 -6.40 1.12 -1.15
N CYS A 62 -6.29 2.24 -1.87
CA CYS A 62 -5.12 2.59 -2.67
C CYS A 62 -3.82 2.70 -1.85
N THR A 63 -3.91 2.76 -0.52
CA THR A 63 -2.80 2.85 0.45
C THR A 63 -2.47 1.51 1.13
N THR A 64 -3.19 0.43 0.81
CA THR A 64 -2.94 -0.89 1.41
C THR A 64 -1.59 -1.44 0.92
N PRO A 65 -0.70 -1.90 1.82
CA PRO A 65 0.52 -2.59 1.42
C PRO A 65 0.25 -3.89 0.66
N GLN A 66 0.97 -4.08 -0.44
CA GLN A 66 1.00 -5.33 -1.17
C GLN A 66 2.25 -6.13 -0.81
N ASP A 67 3.43 -5.51 -0.84
CA ASP A 67 4.70 -6.21 -0.68
C ASP A 67 5.31 -5.92 0.70
N ILE A 68 5.61 -6.97 1.44
CA ILE A 68 6.22 -6.93 2.77
C ILE A 68 7.59 -7.59 2.68
N PHE A 69 8.65 -6.80 2.65
CA PHE A 69 10.03 -7.29 2.48
C PHE A 69 10.66 -7.66 3.81
N ILE A 70 11.19 -8.88 3.91
CA ILE A 70 11.84 -9.43 5.10
C ILE A 70 13.11 -10.16 4.68
N SER A 71 14.20 -9.92 5.40
CA SER A 71 15.45 -10.66 5.22
C SER A 71 15.23 -12.17 5.37
N LYS A 72 15.84 -12.98 4.50
CA LYS A 72 15.84 -14.45 4.60
C LYS A 72 16.42 -14.94 5.92
N ASP A 73 17.33 -14.17 6.51
CA ASP A 73 17.97 -14.47 7.78
C ASP A 73 17.07 -14.11 8.98
N GLY A 74 15.88 -13.54 8.77
CA GLY A 74 14.96 -13.16 9.83
C GLY A 74 15.16 -11.73 10.35
N ILE A 75 14.58 -11.45 11.51
CA ILE A 75 14.60 -10.14 12.17
C ILE A 75 14.90 -10.28 13.67
N GLU A 76 15.48 -9.23 14.26
CA GLU A 76 15.59 -9.11 15.71
C GLU A 76 14.30 -8.52 16.32
N THR A 77 13.89 -9.06 17.46
CA THR A 77 12.66 -8.63 18.15
C THR A 77 12.84 -8.50 19.67
N ASP A 78 11.85 -7.90 20.35
CA ASP A 78 11.71 -7.91 21.82
C ASP A 78 11.56 -9.32 22.41
N GLN A 79 11.28 -10.32 21.58
CA GLN A 79 11.13 -11.73 21.95
C GLN A 79 12.31 -12.59 21.48
N GLY A 80 13.43 -11.95 21.09
CA GLY A 80 14.59 -12.58 20.48
C GLY A 80 14.46 -12.72 18.96
N HIS A 81 15.44 -13.36 18.35
CA HIS A 81 15.50 -13.55 16.91
C HIS A 81 14.28 -14.35 16.37
N LYS A 82 13.72 -13.91 15.25
CA LYS A 82 12.66 -14.59 14.51
C LYS A 82 13.10 -14.87 13.08
N SER A 83 13.03 -16.13 12.66
CA SER A 83 13.34 -16.49 11.27
C SER A 83 12.32 -15.87 10.31
N PHE A 84 12.67 -15.77 9.02
CA PHE A 84 11.72 -15.34 7.99
C PHE A 84 10.39 -16.13 8.05
N ASP A 85 10.48 -17.46 8.16
CA ASP A 85 9.30 -18.33 8.11
C ASP A 85 8.42 -18.13 9.36
N ASP A 86 9.03 -17.84 10.52
CA ASP A 86 8.29 -17.49 11.75
C ASP A 86 7.52 -16.17 11.56
N VAL A 87 8.17 -15.12 11.05
CA VAL A 87 7.52 -13.82 10.84
C VAL A 87 6.38 -13.92 9.82
N ALA A 88 6.62 -14.60 8.70
CA ALA A 88 5.61 -14.82 7.66
C ALA A 88 4.38 -15.58 8.21
N THR A 89 4.63 -16.64 8.99
CA THR A 89 3.57 -17.45 9.62
C THR A 89 2.83 -16.67 10.69
N ASP A 90 3.53 -15.86 11.47
CA ASP A 90 2.95 -15.06 12.55
C ASP A 90 2.07 -13.93 11.99
N ILE A 91 2.44 -13.28 10.87
CA ILE A 91 1.58 -12.31 10.17
C ILE A 91 0.29 -13.00 9.70
N ALA A 92 0.40 -14.16 9.05
CA ALA A 92 -0.75 -14.94 8.59
C ALA A 92 -1.66 -15.38 9.75
N THR A 93 -1.07 -15.82 10.85
CA THR A 93 -1.79 -16.20 12.07
C THR A 93 -2.49 -15.00 12.69
N ALA A 94 -1.83 -13.83 12.74
CA ALA A 94 -2.40 -12.61 13.29
C ALA A 94 -3.62 -12.15 12.49
N VAL A 95 -3.57 -12.17 11.15
CA VAL A 95 -4.72 -11.87 10.28
C VAL A 95 -5.86 -12.86 10.52
N SER A 96 -5.57 -14.18 10.55
CA SER A 96 -6.60 -15.19 10.79
C SER A 96 -7.27 -15.02 12.16
N LYS A 97 -6.50 -14.76 13.22
CA LYS A 97 -7.03 -14.49 14.56
C LYS A 97 -7.82 -13.18 14.62
N PHE A 98 -7.38 -12.16 13.90
CA PHE A 98 -8.09 -10.89 13.80
C PHE A 98 -9.44 -11.05 13.07
N LEU A 99 -9.58 -12.00 12.16
CA LEU A 99 -10.82 -12.23 11.41
C LEU A 99 -11.66 -13.39 11.94
N SER A 100 -11.31 -13.99 13.08
CA SER A 100 -12.02 -15.18 13.61
C SER A 100 -13.41 -14.88 14.18
N ASP A 101 -13.69 -13.63 14.53
CA ASP A 101 -15.01 -13.17 14.98
C ASP A 101 -15.81 -12.67 13.75
N PRO A 102 -16.94 -13.32 13.40
CA PRO A 102 -17.70 -12.96 12.21
C PRO A 102 -18.25 -11.53 12.19
N GLU A 103 -18.64 -10.98 13.35
CA GLU A 103 -19.14 -9.61 13.45
C GLU A 103 -17.99 -8.62 13.24
N ARG A 104 -16.84 -8.86 13.88
CA ARG A 104 -15.64 -8.04 13.65
C ARG A 104 -15.15 -8.13 12.21
N ALA A 105 -15.09 -9.33 11.64
CA ALA A 105 -14.65 -9.55 10.27
C ALA A 105 -15.55 -8.82 9.27
N ALA A 106 -16.87 -8.92 9.45
CA ALA A 106 -17.84 -8.22 8.61
C ALA A 106 -17.63 -6.69 8.62
N MET A 107 -17.39 -6.11 9.80
CA MET A 107 -17.20 -4.67 9.95
C MET A 107 -15.88 -4.15 9.36
N VAL A 108 -14.81 -4.94 9.41
CA VAL A 108 -13.47 -4.49 8.96
C VAL A 108 -13.24 -4.79 7.48
N LEU A 109 -13.65 -5.96 7.00
CA LEU A 109 -13.45 -6.36 5.60
C LEU A 109 -14.36 -5.58 4.64
N GLY A 110 -15.58 -5.24 5.07
CA GLY A 110 -16.60 -4.75 4.16
C GLY A 110 -16.96 -5.80 3.09
N ALA A 111 -17.19 -5.36 1.86
CA ALA A 111 -17.50 -6.24 0.72
C ALA A 111 -16.54 -6.02 -0.45
N ILE A 112 -16.29 -7.09 -1.21
CA ILE A 112 -15.51 -7.05 -2.44
C ILE A 112 -16.32 -6.34 -3.53
N GLN A 113 -15.76 -5.23 -4.00
CA GLN A 113 -16.43 -4.22 -4.82
C GLN A 113 -16.95 -4.78 -6.15
N ALA A 114 -16.19 -5.66 -6.80
CA ALA A 114 -16.56 -6.25 -8.08
C ALA A 114 -16.23 -7.74 -8.17
N GLN A 115 -16.93 -8.43 -9.07
CA GLN A 115 -16.72 -9.85 -9.34
C GLN A 115 -15.29 -10.13 -9.84
N VAL A 116 -14.75 -9.26 -10.70
CA VAL A 116 -13.37 -9.37 -11.23
C VAL A 116 -12.32 -9.35 -10.11
N THR A 117 -12.57 -8.63 -9.00
CA THR A 117 -11.67 -8.62 -7.84
C THR A 117 -11.69 -9.97 -7.13
N ALA A 118 -12.87 -10.60 -6.98
CA ALA A 118 -12.96 -11.94 -6.40
C ALA A 118 -12.29 -13.01 -7.27
N GLU A 119 -12.45 -12.91 -8.59
CA GLU A 119 -11.77 -13.78 -9.55
C GLU A 119 -10.25 -13.59 -9.50
N ARG A 120 -9.76 -12.35 -9.37
CA ARG A 120 -8.33 -12.07 -9.20
C ARG A 120 -7.77 -12.74 -7.95
N ILE A 121 -8.49 -12.71 -6.82
CA ILE A 121 -8.08 -13.42 -5.59
C ILE A 121 -7.93 -14.92 -5.86
N ASP A 122 -8.89 -15.54 -6.55
CA ASP A 122 -8.84 -16.96 -6.85
C ASP A 122 -7.68 -17.33 -7.78
N ASN A 123 -7.43 -16.51 -8.80
CA ASN A 123 -6.36 -16.70 -9.77
C ASN A 123 -4.96 -16.41 -9.19
N SER A 124 -4.87 -15.66 -8.09
CA SER A 124 -3.58 -15.28 -7.49
C SER A 124 -2.98 -16.36 -6.59
N LYS A 125 -3.74 -17.41 -6.23
CA LYS A 125 -3.30 -18.45 -5.27
C LYS A 125 -2.05 -19.23 -5.69
N THR A 126 -1.68 -19.17 -6.98
CA THR A 126 -0.52 -19.86 -7.55
C THR A 126 0.68 -18.95 -7.74
N LEU A 127 0.58 -17.66 -7.40
CA LEU A 127 1.66 -16.68 -7.61
C LEU A 127 2.80 -16.80 -6.59
N GLY A 128 2.57 -17.48 -5.47
CA GLY A 128 3.56 -17.74 -4.44
C GLY A 128 3.18 -18.94 -3.58
N THR A 129 3.87 -19.11 -2.46
CA THR A 129 3.53 -20.14 -1.47
C THR A 129 2.48 -19.58 -0.51
N VAL A 130 1.29 -20.18 -0.46
CA VAL A 130 0.18 -19.68 0.36
C VAL A 130 0.52 -19.81 1.86
N LEU A 131 0.60 -18.67 2.56
CA LEU A 131 0.70 -18.58 4.02
C LEU A 131 -0.69 -18.55 4.65
N ARG A 132 -1.63 -17.86 3.99
CA ARG A 132 -3.05 -17.78 4.37
C ARG A 132 -3.91 -17.76 3.12
N ALA A 133 -4.79 -18.75 2.97
CA ALA A 133 -5.77 -18.75 1.89
C ALA A 133 -6.85 -17.69 2.13
N SER A 134 -7.33 -17.05 1.06
CA SER A 134 -8.55 -16.25 1.11
C SER A 134 -9.77 -17.16 1.21
N GLU A 135 -10.67 -16.83 2.13
CA GLU A 135 -11.93 -17.54 2.36
C GLU A 135 -13.12 -16.65 2.01
N THR A 136 -14.22 -17.25 1.57
CA THR A 136 -15.52 -16.57 1.48
C THR A 136 -16.18 -16.61 2.86
N LEU A 137 -16.62 -15.45 3.34
CA LEU A 137 -17.28 -15.31 4.65
C LEU A 137 -18.76 -15.00 4.46
N THR A 138 -19.61 -15.58 5.30
CA THR A 138 -21.02 -15.18 5.38
C THR A 138 -21.15 -13.93 6.25
N HIS A 139 -21.60 -12.82 5.67
CA HIS A 139 -21.86 -11.61 6.44
C HIS A 139 -23.08 -11.83 7.36
N PRO A 140 -23.00 -11.57 8.68
CA PRO A 140 -24.08 -11.86 9.63
C PRO A 140 -25.41 -11.20 9.27
N HIS A 141 -25.35 -9.95 8.78
CA HIS A 141 -26.53 -9.14 8.44
C HIS A 141 -26.91 -9.12 6.95
N PHE A 142 -26.06 -9.63 6.05
CA PHE A 142 -26.26 -9.54 4.60
C PHE A 142 -25.83 -10.83 3.89
N PRO A 143 -26.68 -11.88 3.87
CA PRO A 143 -26.29 -13.21 3.38
C PRO A 143 -25.78 -13.25 1.92
N ASN A 144 -26.16 -12.26 1.10
CA ASN A 144 -25.74 -12.15 -0.29
C ASN A 144 -24.52 -11.24 -0.50
N ALA A 145 -23.92 -10.71 0.57
CA ALA A 145 -22.73 -9.88 0.49
C ALA A 145 -21.52 -10.71 0.05
N ARG A 146 -20.73 -10.16 -0.87
CA ARG A 146 -19.48 -10.78 -1.33
C ARG A 146 -18.36 -10.40 -0.35
N VAL A 147 -18.10 -11.23 0.66
CA VAL A 147 -17.03 -10.98 1.65
C VAL A 147 -15.90 -11.98 1.45
N ARG A 148 -14.66 -11.47 1.36
CA ARG A 148 -13.44 -12.28 1.21
C ARG A 148 -12.37 -11.81 2.19
N SER A 149 -11.71 -12.75 2.85
CA SER A 149 -10.56 -12.46 3.72
C SER A 149 -9.24 -12.39 2.92
N PRO A 150 -8.14 -11.84 3.47
CA PRO A 150 -6.90 -11.66 2.71
C PRO A 150 -6.15 -12.92 2.31
N LEU A 151 -5.71 -12.97 1.05
CA LEU A 151 -4.74 -13.94 0.56
C LEU A 151 -3.34 -13.43 0.91
N LEU A 152 -2.60 -14.20 1.69
CA LEU A 152 -1.19 -13.91 1.99
C LEU A 152 -0.32 -15.03 1.45
N MET A 153 0.74 -14.65 0.75
CA MET A 153 1.69 -15.59 0.16
C MET A 153 3.11 -15.19 0.50
N SER A 154 4.01 -16.16 0.66
CA SER A 154 5.44 -15.89 0.60
C SER A 154 5.94 -16.05 -0.83
N ILE A 155 6.93 -15.24 -1.19
CA ILE A 155 7.56 -15.27 -2.51
C ILE A 155 9.03 -14.90 -2.41
N ASP A 156 9.86 -15.43 -3.31
CA ASP A 156 11.27 -15.08 -3.38
C ASP A 156 11.48 -13.72 -4.08
N ALA A 157 12.43 -12.92 -3.60
CA ALA A 157 12.76 -11.62 -4.17
C ALA A 157 13.10 -11.65 -5.67
N ALA A 158 13.55 -12.79 -6.21
CA ALA A 158 13.83 -12.95 -7.63
C ALA A 158 12.56 -12.88 -8.52
N GLN A 159 11.35 -13.07 -7.96
CA GLN A 159 10.10 -13.09 -8.72
C GLN A 159 9.47 -11.69 -8.88
N GLN A 160 10.28 -10.67 -9.18
CA GLN A 160 9.85 -9.26 -9.30
C GLN A 160 8.68 -9.08 -10.26
N ASP A 161 8.71 -9.76 -11.41
CA ASP A 161 7.65 -9.71 -12.43
C ASP A 161 6.27 -10.12 -11.91
N THR A 162 6.22 -10.81 -10.77
CA THR A 162 4.97 -11.25 -10.12
C THR A 162 4.52 -10.27 -9.05
N TYR A 163 5.35 -9.98 -8.05
CA TYR A 163 4.92 -9.19 -6.89
C TYR A 163 4.95 -7.68 -7.15
N MET A 164 5.74 -7.18 -8.11
CA MET A 164 5.74 -5.76 -8.48
C MET A 164 4.62 -5.37 -9.47
N GLN A 165 3.73 -6.30 -9.82
CA GLN A 165 2.48 -5.95 -10.51
C GLN A 165 1.42 -5.57 -9.49
N GLU A 166 0.67 -4.49 -9.75
CA GLU A 166 -0.48 -4.16 -8.91
C GLU A 166 -1.57 -5.24 -9.01
N LEU A 167 -2.01 -5.73 -7.84
CA LEU A 167 -3.08 -6.71 -7.71
C LEU A 167 -4.21 -6.15 -6.86
N PHE A 168 -5.07 -5.33 -7.46
CA PHE A 168 -6.22 -4.75 -6.75
C PHE A 168 -7.05 -5.79 -5.99
N GLY A 169 -7.15 -5.63 -4.67
CA GLY A 169 -7.86 -6.52 -3.76
C GLY A 169 -7.01 -6.98 -2.57
N PRO A 170 -7.51 -7.90 -1.73
CA PRO A 170 -6.83 -8.33 -0.52
C PRO A 170 -5.77 -9.40 -0.82
N ILE A 171 -4.72 -9.03 -1.56
CA ILE A 171 -3.63 -9.90 -1.96
C ILE A 171 -2.32 -9.24 -1.53
N SER A 172 -1.53 -9.93 -0.71
CA SER A 172 -0.24 -9.42 -0.25
C SER A 172 0.83 -10.50 -0.25
N PHE A 173 2.07 -10.08 -0.47
CA PHE A 173 3.25 -10.92 -0.53
C PHE A 173 4.18 -10.63 0.66
N VAL A 174 4.66 -11.68 1.32
CA VAL A 174 5.83 -11.63 2.19
C VAL A 174 7.04 -12.02 1.35
N VAL A 175 7.82 -11.02 0.96
CA VAL A 175 8.93 -11.16 0.01
C VAL A 175 10.21 -11.47 0.78
N LYS A 176 10.80 -12.64 0.48
CA LYS A 176 12.07 -13.10 1.06
C LYS A 176 13.24 -12.44 0.34
N THR A 177 13.91 -11.50 1.00
CA THR A 177 15.07 -10.77 0.46
C THR A 177 16.38 -11.30 1.03
N ASP A 178 17.52 -10.87 0.49
CA ASP A 178 18.82 -11.32 1.01
C ASP A 178 19.18 -10.70 2.35
N ASN A 179 18.77 -9.45 2.58
CA ASN A 179 19.01 -8.64 3.77
C ASN A 179 18.21 -7.32 3.65
N THR A 180 18.27 -6.49 4.68
CA THR A 180 17.59 -5.20 4.73
C THR A 180 18.00 -4.24 3.61
N ALA A 181 19.27 -4.19 3.22
CA ALA A 181 19.71 -3.35 2.11
C ALA A 181 19.08 -3.79 0.77
N HIS A 182 18.92 -5.11 0.56
CA HIS A 182 18.18 -5.65 -0.58
C HIS A 182 16.68 -5.28 -0.49
N SER A 183 16.06 -5.35 0.69
CA SER A 183 14.68 -4.89 0.90
C SER A 183 14.47 -3.43 0.53
N ILE A 184 15.37 -2.54 0.97
CA ILE A 184 15.33 -1.11 0.67
C ILE A 184 15.46 -0.88 -0.84
N ALA A 185 16.41 -1.56 -1.49
CA ALA A 185 16.62 -1.44 -2.93
C ALA A 185 15.38 -1.86 -3.73
N LEU A 186 14.75 -2.98 -3.38
CA LEU A 186 13.54 -3.48 -4.06
C LEU A 186 12.32 -2.58 -3.82
N ALA A 187 12.12 -2.11 -2.58
CA ALA A 187 11.03 -1.19 -2.28
C ALA A 187 11.19 0.11 -3.07
N THR A 188 12.40 0.67 -3.13
CA THR A 188 12.70 1.88 -3.93
C THR A 188 12.44 1.64 -5.41
N GLN A 189 12.84 0.47 -5.93
CA GLN A 189 12.59 0.08 -7.31
C GLN A 189 11.09 0.00 -7.60
N ALA A 190 10.31 -0.66 -6.74
CA ALA A 190 8.86 -0.77 -6.87
C ALA A 190 8.19 0.61 -6.92
N VAL A 191 8.55 1.49 -5.98
CA VAL A 191 8.04 2.87 -5.91
C VAL A 191 8.36 3.64 -7.20
N LYS A 192 9.60 3.58 -7.68
CA LYS A 192 10.03 4.34 -8.87
C LYS A 192 9.42 3.83 -10.16
N GLN A 193 9.33 2.51 -10.33
CA GLN A 193 8.91 1.90 -11.59
C GLN A 193 7.39 1.75 -11.69
N HIS A 194 6.74 1.42 -10.58
CA HIS A 194 5.31 1.08 -10.53
C HIS A 194 4.47 2.10 -9.76
N GLY A 195 5.12 3.03 -9.06
CA GLY A 195 4.44 4.01 -8.21
C GLY A 195 4.06 3.44 -6.85
N ALA A 196 3.95 4.29 -5.84
CA ALA A 196 3.40 3.94 -4.54
C ALA A 196 2.84 5.19 -3.85
N ILE A 197 1.83 5.00 -3.00
CA ILE A 197 1.31 6.07 -2.13
C ILE A 197 1.96 5.96 -0.75
N THR A 198 2.20 4.74 -0.28
CA THR A 198 2.73 4.48 1.05
C THR A 198 3.95 3.55 1.03
N LEU A 199 4.90 3.88 1.90
CA LEU A 199 6.00 3.01 2.32
C LEU A 199 5.93 2.93 3.85
N GLY A 200 5.76 1.72 4.38
CA GLY A 200 5.87 1.46 5.82
C GLY A 200 7.24 0.86 6.15
N CYS A 201 7.71 1.05 7.38
CA CYS A 201 8.85 0.28 7.86
C CYS A 201 8.80 -0.05 9.35
N TYR A 202 9.50 -1.13 9.70
CA TYR A 202 9.78 -1.54 11.07
C TYR A 202 11.29 -1.72 11.21
N ALA A 203 11.93 -0.88 12.01
CA ALA A 203 13.36 -0.94 12.30
C ALA A 203 13.64 -0.26 13.65
N SER A 204 14.57 -0.84 14.41
CA SER A 204 15.03 -0.34 15.72
C SER A 204 16.39 0.34 15.64
N ASN A 205 17.07 0.26 14.50
CA ASN A 205 18.36 0.89 14.26
C ASN A 205 18.17 2.22 13.51
N ASP A 206 18.62 3.32 14.11
CA ASP A 206 18.51 4.66 13.53
C ASP A 206 19.15 4.75 12.14
N SER A 207 20.30 4.09 11.93
CA SER A 207 20.97 4.11 10.62
C SER A 207 20.17 3.39 9.53
N VAL A 208 19.36 2.39 9.90
CA VAL A 208 18.44 1.73 8.95
C VAL A 208 17.24 2.61 8.66
N LEU A 209 16.70 3.29 9.68
CA LEU A 209 15.61 4.26 9.51
C LEU A 209 16.03 5.41 8.57
N GLU A 210 17.23 5.97 8.75
CA GLU A 210 17.79 7.00 7.86
C GLU A 210 17.93 6.51 6.41
N GLN A 211 18.37 5.26 6.20
CA GLN A 211 18.46 4.68 4.85
C GLN A 211 17.09 4.51 4.19
N ILE A 212 16.08 4.13 4.97
CA ILE A 212 14.70 3.99 4.49
C ILE A 212 14.09 5.37 4.20
N GLU A 213 14.39 6.38 5.01
CA GLU A 213 13.98 7.76 4.77
C GLU A 213 14.57 8.31 3.46
N GLU A 214 15.87 8.11 3.23
CA GLU A 214 16.50 8.49 1.97
C GLU A 214 15.87 7.76 0.76
N ALA A 215 15.58 6.46 0.91
CA ALA A 215 14.86 5.69 -0.11
C ALA A 215 13.44 6.22 -0.37
N ALA A 216 12.73 6.67 0.68
CA ALA A 216 11.41 7.27 0.55
C ALA A 216 11.47 8.61 -0.18
N LEU A 217 12.48 9.44 0.11
CA LEU A 217 12.75 10.70 -0.58
C LEU A 217 13.09 10.48 -2.06
N ASP A 218 13.99 9.54 -2.34
CA ASP A 218 14.42 9.19 -3.70
C ASP A 218 13.29 8.57 -4.53
N GLY A 219 12.42 7.77 -3.91
CA GLY A 219 11.21 7.23 -4.51
C GLY A 219 10.04 8.23 -4.60
N GLY A 220 10.09 9.33 -3.83
CA GLY A 220 8.99 10.27 -3.72
C GLY A 220 7.72 9.63 -3.15
N VAL A 221 7.81 8.95 -2.00
CA VAL A 221 6.68 8.26 -1.34
C VAL A 221 6.59 8.65 0.14
N ALA A 222 5.39 8.69 0.70
CA ALA A 222 5.19 8.98 2.11
C ALA A 222 5.63 7.79 2.99
N LEU A 223 6.45 8.07 4.01
CA LEU A 223 7.01 7.08 4.92
C LEU A 223 6.24 7.02 6.25
N SER A 224 5.97 5.80 6.73
CA SER A 224 5.45 5.52 8.07
C SER A 224 6.37 4.57 8.83
N CYS A 225 6.95 5.04 9.94
CA CYS A 225 7.91 4.25 10.73
C CYS A 225 7.26 3.66 12.00
N ASN A 226 7.53 2.38 12.25
CA ASN A 226 7.25 1.69 13.52
C ASN A 226 5.79 1.81 14.00
N LEU A 227 4.83 1.67 13.08
CA LEU A 227 3.40 1.69 13.43
C LEU A 227 2.99 0.40 14.16
N THR A 228 2.98 0.45 15.50
CA THR A 228 2.58 -0.67 16.40
C THR A 228 1.30 -0.37 17.20
N GLY A 229 0.80 0.87 17.08
CA GLY A 229 -0.39 1.41 17.74
C GLY A 229 -1.65 1.41 16.87
N GLY A 230 -2.53 2.39 17.11
CA GLY A 230 -3.82 2.55 16.43
C GLY A 230 -3.81 3.41 15.17
N VAL A 231 -2.64 3.84 14.72
CA VAL A 231 -2.43 4.46 13.40
C VAL A 231 -1.97 3.36 12.44
N PHE A 232 -2.59 3.29 11.28
CA PHE A 232 -2.30 2.29 10.25
C PHE A 232 -1.82 3.01 8.99
N VAL A 233 -0.89 2.40 8.26
CA VAL A 233 -0.33 2.99 7.03
C VAL A 233 -1.39 3.32 5.98
N ASN A 234 -2.56 2.66 6.03
CA ASN A 234 -3.68 2.97 5.13
C ASN A 234 -4.26 4.38 5.36
N GLN A 235 -4.08 4.94 6.55
CA GLN A 235 -4.74 6.16 7.01
C GLN A 235 -3.94 7.40 6.65
N SER A 236 -4.66 8.49 6.38
CA SER A 236 -4.10 9.84 6.24
C SER A 236 -5.13 10.85 6.78
N ALA A 237 -4.64 11.92 7.38
CA ALA A 237 -5.45 13.01 7.92
C ALA A 237 -5.35 14.25 7.04
N ALA A 238 -6.50 14.75 6.58
CA ALA A 238 -6.55 16.05 5.90
C ALA A 238 -5.92 17.16 6.77
N PHE A 239 -5.32 18.15 6.12
CA PHE A 239 -4.58 19.26 6.76
C PHE A 239 -3.26 18.87 7.45
N SER A 240 -2.82 17.62 7.33
CA SER A 240 -1.52 17.14 7.81
C SER A 240 -0.82 16.35 6.71
N ASP A 241 -1.47 15.28 6.28
CA ASP A 241 -0.83 14.23 5.50
C ASP A 241 -1.15 14.44 4.02
N PHE A 242 -0.10 14.61 3.24
CA PHE A 242 -0.17 14.68 1.79
C PHE A 242 -0.44 13.28 1.23
N HIS A 243 -1.62 13.09 0.64
CA HIS A 243 -1.94 11.83 -0.04
C HIS A 243 -1.32 11.85 -1.43
N ALA A 244 -0.43 10.89 -1.66
CA ALA A 244 0.51 10.87 -2.78
C ALA A 244 1.39 12.13 -2.87
N THR A 245 2.43 12.07 -3.69
CA THR A 245 3.43 13.14 -3.79
C THR A 245 3.43 13.86 -5.14
N GLY A 246 2.85 13.24 -6.17
CA GLY A 246 3.05 13.67 -7.56
C GLY A 246 4.43 13.34 -8.15
N CYS A 247 5.32 12.67 -7.40
CA CYS A 247 6.71 12.44 -7.77
C CYS A 247 7.00 11.04 -8.37
N ASN A 248 6.04 10.11 -8.29
CA ASN A 248 6.19 8.75 -8.79
C ASN A 248 4.98 8.31 -9.63
N PRO A 249 5.02 7.19 -10.36
CA PRO A 249 3.95 6.80 -11.27
C PRO A 249 2.55 6.61 -10.66
N ALA A 250 2.39 6.51 -9.33
CA ALA A 250 1.08 6.32 -8.70
C ALA A 250 0.20 7.56 -8.78
N ALA A 251 0.77 8.77 -8.80
CA ALA A 251 0.00 9.99 -8.98
C ALA A 251 0.86 11.08 -9.62
N ASN A 252 0.26 11.95 -10.41
CA ASN A 252 0.96 13.12 -10.98
C ASN A 252 0.70 14.41 -10.19
N ALA A 253 0.00 14.30 -9.07
CA ALA A 253 -0.35 15.39 -8.18
C ALA A 253 -0.41 14.88 -6.73
N CYS A 254 -0.46 15.82 -5.79
CA CYS A 254 -0.64 15.56 -4.37
C CYS A 254 -2.04 16.05 -3.95
N LEU A 255 -2.70 15.33 -3.02
CA LEU A 255 -3.95 15.74 -2.39
C LEU A 255 -3.68 16.18 -0.94
N SER A 256 -3.61 17.49 -0.63
CA SER A 256 -3.55 18.60 -1.58
C SER A 256 -2.46 19.59 -1.24
N ASP A 257 -1.79 20.12 -2.25
CA ASP A 257 -0.78 21.19 -2.16
C ASP A 257 -1.17 22.42 -3.00
N LEU A 258 -0.26 23.41 -3.10
CA LEU A 258 -0.50 24.59 -3.94
C LEU A 258 -0.54 24.26 -5.43
N ALA A 259 0.27 23.30 -5.91
CA ALA A 259 0.31 22.91 -7.31
C ALA A 259 -1.03 22.31 -7.77
N TYR A 260 -1.72 21.61 -6.87
CA TYR A 260 -3.03 21.02 -7.09
C TYR A 260 -4.10 22.06 -7.46
N VAL A 261 -4.01 23.31 -6.98
CA VAL A 261 -5.06 24.33 -7.15
C VAL A 261 -4.64 25.57 -7.94
N ALA A 262 -3.37 25.97 -7.88
CA ALA A 262 -2.89 27.25 -8.42
C ALA A 262 -3.10 27.36 -9.94
N ASN A 263 -3.12 26.23 -10.65
CA ASN A 263 -3.29 26.21 -12.09
C ASN A 263 -4.77 26.15 -12.54
N ARG A 264 -5.75 26.13 -11.62
CA ARG A 264 -7.18 26.00 -11.95
C ARG A 264 -7.89 27.31 -12.33
N PHE A 265 -7.25 28.47 -12.12
CA PHE A 265 -7.78 29.78 -12.51
C PHE A 265 -6.71 30.64 -13.20
N ARG A 266 -7.13 31.73 -13.86
CA ARG A 266 -6.24 32.71 -14.51
C ARG A 266 -6.63 34.12 -14.10
N VAL A 267 -5.64 35.00 -14.05
CA VAL A 267 -5.83 36.42 -13.73
C VAL A 267 -5.65 37.23 -14.99
N VAL A 268 -6.67 38.05 -15.33
CA VAL A 268 -6.61 39.00 -16.45
C VAL A 268 -6.65 40.40 -15.87
N GLN A 269 -5.55 41.14 -16.01
CA GLN A 269 -5.46 42.51 -15.50
C GLN A 269 -6.04 43.53 -16.49
N SER A 270 -6.56 44.64 -15.94
CA SER A 270 -6.82 45.86 -16.70
C SER A 270 -6.26 47.06 -15.95
N ARG A 271 -5.83 48.09 -16.68
CA ARG A 271 -5.32 49.35 -16.08
C ARG A 271 -5.74 50.55 -16.92
N ARG A 272 -6.03 51.66 -16.25
CA ARG A 272 -6.38 52.96 -16.83
C ARG A 272 -5.79 54.06 -15.94
N HIS A 273 -5.57 55.25 -16.50
CA HIS A 273 -5.16 56.41 -15.70
C HIS A 273 -6.19 56.71 -14.60
N ALA A 274 -5.71 57.15 -13.43
CA ALA A 274 -6.58 57.73 -12.40
C ALA A 274 -7.17 59.04 -12.93
N LYS A 275 -8.44 59.32 -12.60
CA LYS A 275 -9.10 60.59 -12.90
C LYS A 275 -8.81 61.60 -11.82
#